data_AF-A0A2E6XIT8-F1
#
_entry.id   AF-A0A2E6XIT8-F1
#
_cell.length_a   1.000
_cell.length_b   1.000
_cell.length_c   1.000
_cell.angle_alpha   90.00
_cell.angle_beta   90.00
_cell.angle_gamma   90.00
#
_symmetry.space_group_name_H-M   'P 1'
#
loop_
_entity.id
_entity.type
_entity.pdbx_description
1 polymer ?
#
loop_
_entity_poly.entity_id
_entity_poly.type
_entity_poly.pdbx_seq_one_letter_code
_entity_poly.pdbx_strand_id
1 'polypeptide(L)'
;MQTIMSEASVAVPAPPAVLAVSGESPARARAAAAALNVPLCLEKTSTEPLLVVGETDAWLELDGTEVRLSFDSATMRHRRRGGQNELLGRAVGVKADRKPRIWDATGGMGRDAFVLADLGCEITLNERVPVLAWLLNEAIAAASVST
;
A
#
# COMPACT_ATOMS: atom_id res chain seq x y z
N MET A 1 -24.64 31.53 17.59
CA MET A 1 -24.12 30.43 18.43
C MET A 1 -24.04 29.19 17.56
N GLN A 2 -22.91 28.96 16.87
CA GLN A 2 -22.70 27.77 16.04
C GLN A 2 -22.14 26.67 16.93
N THR A 3 -22.95 25.63 17.13
CA THR A 3 -22.54 24.39 17.77
C THR A 3 -21.56 23.69 16.84
N ILE A 4 -20.27 23.72 17.19
CA ILE A 4 -19.24 22.93 16.54
C ILE A 4 -19.58 21.47 16.87
N MET A 5 -19.99 20.70 15.86
CA MET A 5 -20.21 19.27 16.04
C MET A 5 -18.86 18.61 16.36
N SER A 6 -18.84 17.92 17.51
CA SER A 6 -17.76 17.07 17.98
C SER A 6 -17.15 16.27 16.83
N GLU A 7 -15.84 16.41 16.63
CA GLU A 7 -15.07 15.49 15.79
C GLU A 7 -15.34 14.07 16.28
N ALA A 8 -16.03 13.27 15.47
CA ALA A 8 -16.00 11.83 15.64
C ALA A 8 -14.59 11.41 15.26
N SER A 9 -13.72 11.29 16.27
CA SER A 9 -12.43 10.61 16.14
C SER A 9 -12.73 9.19 15.67
N VAL A 10 -12.68 8.96 14.36
CA VAL A 10 -12.69 7.62 13.78
C VAL A 10 -11.45 6.93 14.35
N ALA A 11 -11.66 6.03 15.31
CA ALA A 11 -10.58 5.27 15.90
C ALA A 11 -9.81 4.58 14.76
N VAL A 12 -8.52 4.90 14.63
CA VAL A 12 -7.65 4.15 13.74
C VAL A 12 -7.63 2.73 14.28
N PRO A 13 -8.06 1.71 13.50
CA PRO A 13 -8.00 0.34 13.96
C PRO A 13 -6.57 0.01 14.34
N ALA A 14 -6.40 -0.73 15.44
CA ALA A 14 -5.07 -1.13 15.88
C ALA A 14 -4.36 -1.85 14.72
N PRO A 15 -3.10 -1.49 14.42
CA PRO A 15 -2.38 -2.12 13.33
C PRO A 15 -2.25 -3.63 13.58
N PRO A 16 -2.38 -4.46 12.54
CA PRO A 16 -2.29 -5.91 12.69
C PRO A 16 -0.89 -6.32 13.17
N ALA A 17 -0.83 -7.40 13.93
CA ALA A 17 0.43 -8.03 14.30
C ALA A 17 1.17 -8.54 13.06
N VAL A 18 2.50 -8.66 13.17
CA VAL A 18 3.32 -9.25 12.12
C VAL A 18 3.45 -10.75 12.35
N LEU A 19 3.16 -11.55 11.33
CA LEU A 19 3.39 -13.00 11.33
C LEU A 19 4.60 -13.32 10.45
N ALA A 20 5.57 -14.04 11.00
CA ALA A 20 6.66 -14.63 10.20
C ALA A 20 6.16 -15.86 9.43
N VAL A 21 6.64 -16.06 8.21
CA VAL A 21 6.36 -17.27 7.43
C VAL A 21 7.07 -18.48 8.07
N SER A 22 6.31 -19.55 8.30
CA SER A 22 6.84 -20.79 8.89
C SER A 22 7.86 -21.43 7.95
N GLY A 23 9.05 -21.74 8.46
CA GLY A 23 10.15 -22.35 7.70
C GLY A 23 11.11 -21.34 7.04
N GLU A 24 10.83 -20.05 7.13
CA GLU A 24 11.69 -18.97 6.64
C GLU A 24 12.38 -18.23 7.80
N SER A 25 13.45 -17.49 7.50
CA SER A 25 14.13 -16.65 8.47
C SER A 25 13.22 -15.50 8.96
N PRO A 26 12.97 -15.36 10.27
CA PRO A 26 12.07 -14.31 10.80
C PRO A 26 12.74 -12.94 10.90
N ALA A 27 13.95 -12.76 10.35
CA ALA A 27 14.72 -11.52 10.48
C ALA A 27 13.96 -10.31 9.91
N ARG A 28 13.38 -10.47 8.72
CA ARG A 28 12.63 -9.43 8.03
C ARG A 28 11.28 -9.15 8.69
N ALA A 29 10.56 -10.20 9.11
CA ALA A 29 9.36 -10.07 9.93
C ALA A 29 9.62 -9.32 11.25
N ARG A 30 10.74 -9.62 11.93
CA ARG A 30 11.15 -8.92 13.15
C ARG A 30 11.44 -7.44 12.91
N ALA A 31 12.12 -7.12 11.81
CA ALA A 31 12.39 -5.74 11.43
C ALA A 31 11.09 -4.97 11.12
N ALA A 32 10.15 -5.59 10.41
CA ALA A 32 8.84 -5.01 10.13
C ALA A 32 8.03 -4.76 11.41
N ALA A 33 7.97 -5.74 12.32
CA ALA A 33 7.27 -5.62 13.60
C ALA A 33 7.84 -4.46 14.45
N ALA A 34 9.17 -4.34 14.50
CA ALA A 34 9.85 -3.25 15.19
C ALA A 34 9.55 -1.88 14.55
N ALA A 35 9.61 -1.78 13.22
CA ALA A 35 9.33 -0.54 12.49
C ALA A 35 7.87 -0.07 12.66
N LEU A 36 6.94 -1.01 12.72
CA LEU A 36 5.50 -0.75 12.89
C LEU A 36 5.07 -0.63 14.35
N ASN A 37 5.97 -0.94 15.30
CA ASN A 37 5.69 -1.01 16.73
C ASN A 37 4.50 -1.92 17.07
N VAL A 38 4.51 -3.14 16.50
CA VAL A 38 3.47 -4.16 16.71
C VAL A 38 4.08 -5.50 17.14
N PRO A 39 3.29 -6.40 17.74
CA PRO A 39 3.77 -7.73 18.11
C PRO A 39 4.26 -8.53 16.90
N LEU A 40 5.32 -9.32 17.11
CA LEU A 40 5.75 -10.38 16.21
C LEU A 40 5.17 -11.71 16.68
N CYS A 41 4.51 -12.42 15.77
CA CYS A 41 4.02 -13.79 15.91
C CYS A 41 4.85 -14.72 15.03
N LEU A 42 5.14 -15.93 15.53
CA LEU A 42 5.78 -17.00 14.76
C LEU A 42 4.78 -18.07 14.29
N GLU A 43 3.60 -18.07 14.91
CA GLU A 43 2.51 -18.98 14.60
C GLU A 43 1.21 -18.19 14.49
N LYS A 44 0.33 -18.62 13.58
CA LYS A 44 -0.98 -17.99 13.39
C LYS A 44 -1.91 -18.42 14.52
N THR A 45 -2.24 -17.47 15.39
CA THR A 45 -3.10 -17.69 16.58
C THR A 45 -4.33 -16.79 16.60
N SER A 46 -4.46 -15.86 15.65
CA SER A 46 -5.50 -14.83 15.61
C SER A 46 -6.40 -14.99 14.39
N THR A 47 -7.68 -14.64 14.55
CA THR A 47 -8.65 -14.42 13.47
C THR A 47 -8.70 -12.96 13.00
N GLU A 48 -7.97 -12.07 13.68
CA GLU A 48 -7.79 -10.69 13.23
C GLU A 48 -6.86 -10.64 12.01
N PRO A 49 -6.89 -9.54 11.23
CA PRO A 49 -5.94 -9.36 10.14
C PRO A 49 -4.49 -9.47 10.63
N LEU A 50 -3.62 -10.05 9.80
CA LEU A 50 -2.19 -10.17 10.05
C LEU A 50 -1.40 -9.56 8.90
N LEU A 51 -0.29 -8.90 9.20
CA LEU A 51 0.75 -8.61 8.21
C LEU A 51 1.70 -9.80 8.17
N VAL A 52 1.62 -10.62 7.13
CA VAL A 52 2.52 -11.76 6.96
C VAL A 52 3.76 -11.31 6.19
N VAL A 53 4.94 -11.64 6.70
CA VAL A 53 6.24 -11.22 6.15
C VAL A 53 7.17 -12.42 6.06
N GLY A 54 7.55 -12.77 4.82
CA GLY A 54 8.54 -13.81 4.53
C GLY A 54 9.96 -13.26 4.44
N GLU A 55 10.81 -13.90 3.64
CA GLU A 55 12.16 -13.44 3.29
C GLU A 55 12.19 -12.52 2.06
N THR A 56 11.28 -12.73 1.11
CA THR A 56 11.22 -11.93 -0.14
C THR A 56 9.89 -11.27 -0.43
N ASP A 57 8.81 -11.65 0.27
CA ASP A 57 7.46 -11.14 0.04
C ASP A 57 6.76 -10.75 1.34
N ALA A 58 5.64 -10.04 1.20
CA ALA A 58 4.77 -9.66 2.32
C ALA A 58 3.34 -9.42 1.83
N TRP A 59 2.35 -9.68 2.69
CA TRP A 59 0.93 -9.52 2.39
C TRP A 59 0.10 -9.27 3.64
N LEU A 60 -1.10 -8.72 3.44
CA LEU A 60 -2.15 -8.74 4.45
C LEU A 60 -2.95 -10.04 4.32
N GLU A 61 -3.24 -10.68 5.44
CA GLU A 61 -4.06 -11.89 5.47
C GLU A 61 -5.22 -11.73 6.45
N LEU A 62 -6.42 -12.13 6.01
CA LEU A 62 -7.61 -12.26 6.87
C LEU A 62 -8.41 -13.47 6.41
N ASP A 63 -8.67 -14.42 7.31
CA ASP A 63 -9.47 -15.64 7.03
C ASP A 63 -9.04 -16.40 5.76
N GLY A 64 -7.72 -16.49 5.52
CA GLY A 64 -7.13 -17.16 4.36
C GLY A 64 -7.22 -16.36 3.06
N THR A 65 -7.77 -15.15 3.09
CA THR A 65 -7.72 -14.21 1.97
C THR A 65 -6.43 -13.39 2.06
N GLU A 66 -5.59 -13.51 1.03
CA GLU A 66 -4.35 -12.74 0.91
C GLU A 66 -4.54 -11.49 0.05
N VAL A 67 -3.97 -10.37 0.50
CA VAL A 67 -3.92 -9.11 -0.25
C VAL A 67 -2.46 -8.66 -0.36
N ARG A 68 -1.96 -8.63 -1.60
CA ARG A 68 -0.59 -8.22 -1.96
C ARG A 68 -0.60 -6.90 -2.71
N LEU A 69 0.44 -6.09 -2.48
CA LEU A 69 0.72 -4.90 -3.29
C LEU A 69 1.87 -5.22 -4.25
N SER A 70 1.61 -5.10 -5.54
CA SER A 70 2.59 -5.35 -6.59
C SER A 70 2.34 -4.39 -7.76
N PHE A 71 3.39 -3.67 -8.14
CA PHE A 71 3.39 -2.71 -9.24
C PHE A 71 4.12 -3.26 -10.50
N ASP A 72 4.79 -4.40 -10.37
CA ASP A 72 5.53 -5.12 -11.42
C ASP A 72 4.64 -6.06 -12.27
N SER A 73 3.39 -6.26 -11.86
CA SER A 73 2.50 -7.25 -12.48
C SER A 73 2.13 -6.93 -13.95
N ALA A 74 2.04 -7.98 -14.77
CA ALA A 74 1.50 -7.90 -16.13
C ALA A 74 0.09 -7.28 -16.18
N THR A 75 -0.68 -7.39 -15.10
CA THR A 75 -2.01 -6.79 -14.92
C THR A 75 -1.96 -5.26 -14.84
N MET A 76 -0.96 -4.69 -14.16
CA MET A 76 -0.71 -3.25 -14.19
C MET A 76 -0.26 -2.80 -15.60
N ARG A 77 0.60 -3.58 -16.27
CA ARG A 77 0.95 -3.34 -17.69
C ARG A 77 -0.26 -3.41 -18.64
N HIS A 78 -1.22 -4.30 -18.40
CA HIS A 78 -2.43 -4.40 -19.21
C HIS A 78 -3.37 -3.20 -18.99
N ARG A 79 -3.51 -2.72 -17.74
CA ARG A 79 -4.25 -1.48 -17.43
C ARG A 79 -3.69 -0.26 -18.16
N ARG A 80 -2.37 -0.21 -18.47
CA ARG A 80 -1.75 0.83 -19.31
C ARG A 80 -2.43 1.03 -20.67
N ARG A 81 -3.17 0.03 -21.16
CA ARG A 81 -3.83 0.04 -22.47
C ARG A 81 -5.36 0.23 -22.39
N GLY A 82 -5.92 0.48 -21.20
CA GLY A 82 -7.36 0.65 -21.00
C GLY A 82 -7.79 2.12 -20.87
N GLY A 83 -9.02 2.44 -21.30
CA GLY A 83 -9.57 3.81 -21.30
C GLY A 83 -9.76 4.44 -19.90
N GLN A 84 -9.75 3.66 -18.81
CA GLN A 84 -9.82 4.22 -17.45
C GLN A 84 -8.59 5.06 -17.07
N ASN A 85 -7.40 4.70 -17.58
CA ASN A 85 -6.19 5.50 -17.37
C ASN A 85 -6.32 6.89 -18.01
N GLU A 86 -7.06 6.97 -19.11
CA GLU A 86 -7.33 8.23 -19.79
C GLU A 86 -8.29 9.12 -18.99
N LEU A 87 -9.30 8.53 -18.32
CA LEU A 87 -10.21 9.29 -17.45
C LEU A 87 -9.50 9.86 -16.22
N LEU A 88 -8.67 9.06 -15.55
CA LEU A 88 -7.90 9.52 -14.39
C LEU A 88 -6.88 10.60 -14.79
N GLY A 89 -6.15 10.38 -15.89
CA GLY A 89 -5.23 11.37 -16.45
C GLY A 89 -5.95 12.68 -16.82
N ARG A 90 -7.10 12.61 -17.47
CA ARG A 90 -7.92 13.79 -17.80
C ARG A 90 -8.42 14.52 -16.55
N ALA A 91 -8.86 13.79 -15.53
CA ALA A 91 -9.38 14.35 -14.29
C ALA A 91 -8.34 15.21 -13.56
N VAL A 92 -7.07 14.81 -13.58
CA VAL A 92 -5.96 15.58 -12.96
C VAL A 92 -5.24 16.51 -13.95
N GLY A 93 -5.68 16.55 -15.22
CA GLY A 93 -5.17 17.48 -16.23
C GLY A 93 -3.88 17.06 -16.92
N VAL A 94 -3.58 15.75 -16.99
CA VAL A 94 -2.50 15.20 -17.81
C VAL A 94 -2.76 15.50 -19.29
N LYS A 95 -1.76 16.08 -19.96
CA LYS A 95 -1.72 16.30 -21.40
C LYS A 95 -0.37 15.87 -21.97
N ALA A 96 -0.21 15.96 -23.29
CA ALA A 96 1.07 15.65 -23.94
C ALA A 96 2.21 16.58 -23.45
N ASP A 97 1.91 17.86 -23.26
CA ASP A 97 2.82 18.93 -22.87
C ASP A 97 2.80 19.25 -21.37
N ARG A 98 1.94 18.58 -20.58
CA ARG A 98 1.75 18.87 -19.16
C ARG A 98 1.62 17.60 -18.32
N LYS A 99 2.54 17.44 -17.39
CA LYS A 99 2.51 16.42 -16.32
C LYS A 99 2.49 17.11 -14.95
N PRO A 100 1.36 17.14 -14.23
CA PRO A 100 1.28 17.78 -12.94
C PRO A 100 2.07 17.01 -11.87
N ARG A 101 2.49 17.73 -10.83
CA ARG A 101 2.90 17.13 -9.55
C ARG A 101 1.63 16.89 -8.74
N ILE A 102 1.43 15.68 -8.24
CA ILE A 102 0.18 15.24 -7.61
C ILE A 102 0.45 14.83 -6.18
N TRP A 103 -0.41 15.27 -5.27
CA TRP A 103 -0.47 14.75 -3.92
C TRP A 103 -1.67 13.81 -3.81
N ASP A 104 -1.41 12.51 -3.70
CA ASP A 104 -2.44 11.52 -3.35
C ASP A 104 -2.54 11.47 -1.82
N ALA A 105 -3.59 12.10 -1.29
CA ALA A 105 -3.82 12.17 0.16
C ALA A 105 -4.34 10.85 0.76
N THR A 106 -4.76 9.91 -0.08
CA THR A 106 -5.46 8.67 0.27
C THR A 106 -4.85 7.48 -0.44
N GLY A 107 -3.53 7.29 -0.25
CA GLY A 107 -2.72 6.38 -1.05
C GLY A 107 -3.28 4.97 -1.17
N GLY A 108 -3.88 4.42 -0.10
CA GLY A 108 -4.54 3.13 -0.11
C GLY A 108 -3.61 2.02 -0.61
N MET A 109 -3.99 1.38 -1.72
CA MET A 109 -3.18 0.35 -2.38
C MET A 109 -2.26 0.91 -3.49
N GLY A 110 -2.19 2.23 -3.65
CA GLY A 110 -1.29 2.92 -4.58
C GLY A 110 -1.63 2.74 -6.06
N ARG A 111 -2.81 2.19 -6.39
CA ARG A 111 -3.18 1.85 -7.76
C ARG A 111 -3.29 3.08 -8.66
N ASP A 112 -4.02 4.10 -8.21
CA ASP A 112 -4.25 5.33 -8.99
C ASP A 112 -2.96 6.16 -9.05
N ALA A 113 -2.25 6.28 -7.93
CA ALA A 113 -0.91 6.87 -7.87
C ALA A 113 0.06 6.22 -8.86
N PHE A 114 0.10 4.89 -8.93
CA PHE A 114 0.95 4.17 -9.87
C PHE A 114 0.56 4.44 -11.34
N VAL A 115 -0.74 4.45 -11.66
CA VAL A 115 -1.22 4.80 -13.01
C VAL A 115 -0.81 6.22 -13.39
N LEU A 116 -0.95 7.18 -12.48
CA LEU A 116 -0.58 8.57 -12.72
C LEU A 116 0.94 8.76 -12.84
N ALA A 117 1.73 8.05 -12.04
CA ALA A 117 3.17 7.99 -12.16
C ALA A 117 3.59 7.45 -13.53
N ASP A 118 2.92 6.41 -14.02
CA ASP A 118 3.18 5.83 -15.34
C ASP A 118 2.82 6.77 -16.51
N LEU A 119 1.83 7.64 -16.31
CA LEU A 119 1.52 8.72 -17.25
C LEU A 119 2.55 9.86 -17.23
N GLY A 120 3.57 9.77 -16.37
CA GLY A 120 4.69 10.70 -16.24
C GLY A 120 4.51 11.77 -15.16
N CYS A 121 3.53 11.63 -14.26
CA CYS A 121 3.35 12.57 -13.16
C CYS A 121 4.32 12.28 -12.01
N GLU A 122 4.78 13.32 -11.32
CA GLU A 122 5.48 13.17 -10.05
C GLU A 122 4.44 13.04 -8.93
N ILE A 123 4.47 11.96 -8.17
CA ILE A 123 3.46 11.67 -7.14
C ILE A 123 4.08 11.73 -5.75
N THR A 124 3.43 12.46 -4.85
CA THR A 124 3.62 12.33 -3.39
C THR A 124 2.42 11.57 -2.83
N LEU A 125 2.66 10.43 -2.20
CA LEU A 125 1.60 9.58 -1.65
C LEU A 125 1.57 9.70 -0.13
N ASN A 126 0.38 9.88 0.43
CA ASN A 126 0.13 9.91 1.86
C ASN A 126 -0.83 8.78 2.23
N GLU A 127 -0.41 7.91 3.13
CA GLU A 127 -1.23 6.84 3.68
C GLU A 127 -1.16 6.90 5.22
N ARG A 128 -2.32 6.85 5.86
CA ARG A 128 -2.45 6.99 7.32
C ARG A 128 -2.34 5.66 8.05
N VAL A 129 -2.60 4.54 7.38
CA VAL A 129 -2.53 3.19 7.94
C VAL A 129 -1.09 2.69 7.83
N PRO A 130 -0.35 2.54 8.96
CA PRO A 130 1.09 2.27 8.92
C PRO A 130 1.45 0.98 8.15
N VAL A 131 0.62 -0.05 8.27
CA VAL A 131 0.85 -1.33 7.60
C VAL A 131 0.68 -1.21 6.08
N LEU A 132 -0.29 -0.44 5.60
CA LEU A 132 -0.43 -0.17 4.17
C LEU A 132 0.73 0.71 3.67
N ALA A 133 1.14 1.72 4.43
CA ALA A 133 2.31 2.53 4.09
C ALA A 133 3.59 1.69 4.00
N TRP A 134 3.78 0.74 4.91
CA TRP A 134 4.91 -0.20 4.87
C TRP A 134 4.86 -1.11 3.62
N LEU A 135 3.70 -1.71 3.32
CA LEU A 135 3.52 -2.53 2.10
C LEU A 135 3.71 -1.73 0.80
N LEU A 136 3.27 -0.47 0.79
CA LEU A 136 3.49 0.43 -0.35
C LEU A 136 4.97 0.70 -0.56
N ASN A 137 5.73 0.95 0.51
CA ASN A 137 7.18 1.14 0.41
C ASN A 137 7.88 -0.11 -0.12
N GLU A 138 7.52 -1.31 0.35
CA GLU A 138 8.04 -2.58 -0.18
C GLU A 138 7.75 -2.71 -1.69
N ALA A 139 6.50 -2.44 -2.10
CA ALA A 139 6.09 -2.56 -3.50
C ALA A 139 6.78 -1.52 -4.42
N ILE A 140 6.97 -0.29 -3.94
CA ILE A 140 7.71 0.77 -4.67
C ILE A 140 9.18 0.38 -4.81
N ALA A 141 9.80 -0.09 -3.73
CA ALA A 141 11.19 -0.53 -3.73
C ALA A 141 11.39 -1.69 -4.73
N ALA A 142 10.53 -2.71 -4.71
CA ALA A 142 10.57 -3.82 -5.65
C ALA A 142 10.42 -3.37 -7.11
N ALA A 143 9.49 -2.45 -7.38
CA ALA A 143 9.26 -1.91 -8.72
C ALA A 143 10.45 -1.08 -9.24
N SER A 144 11.19 -0.39 -8.37
CA SER A 144 12.36 0.41 -8.75
C SER A 144 13.55 -0.45 -9.24
N VAL A 145 13.57 -1.74 -8.89
CA VAL A 145 14.63 -2.68 -9.27
C VAL A 145 14.27 -3.47 -10.54
N SER A 146 12.99 -3.51 -10.92
CA SER A 146 12.46 -4.35 -12.01
C SER A 146 12.44 -3.68 -13.39
N THR A 147 13.47 -2.90 -13.72
CA THR A 147 13.66 -2.26 -15.05
C THR A 147 14.04 -3.23 -16.15
#